data_AF-A0A6A3DBF5-F1
#
_entry.id   AF-A0A6A3DBF5-F1
#
_cell.length_a   1.000
_cell.length_b   1.000
_cell.length_c   1.000
_cell.angle_alpha   90.00
_cell.angle_beta   90.00
_cell.angle_gamma   90.00
#
_symmetry.space_group_name_H-M   'P 1'
#
loop_
_entity.id
_entity.type
_entity.pdbx_description
1 polymer ?
#
loop_
_entity_poly.entity_id
_entity_poly.type
_entity_poly.pdbx_seq_one_letter_code
_entity_poly.pdbx_strand_id
1 'polypeptide(L)'
;MMESIRSHQPWLPITKEDVLCIKIAGLCHDLGHGPFSHVFDGLFLDQLRKKKLISQSFKWSHEQGSVDMFDFLLAENMICVEDYGLTQQDVIFMKELIWGGPLPSSNGVLRGRPSRNQRFLYDIVNNAHSGLDVDKLDYFMRDSLHTGAKMSCDTDLLIRNARVLVDREDPDENMVVCFPEKLPGQIMQAFRTRYELHQSVYQHKGVRAIDYMLCDILISANDHLRIKGKRISEIMSSMEAYQHFDDRVLLKVQE
;
A
#
# COMPACT_ATOMS: atom_id res chain seq x y z
N MET A 1 3.45 -12.96 -10.18
CA MET A 1 4.38 -12.13 -10.99
C MET A 1 5.83 -12.60 -10.90
N MET A 2 6.46 -12.54 -9.73
CA MET A 2 7.89 -12.87 -9.57
C MET A 2 8.31 -14.25 -10.10
N GLU A 3 7.52 -15.30 -9.85
CA GLU A 3 7.87 -16.63 -10.38
C GLU A 3 7.84 -16.68 -11.92
N SER A 4 6.95 -15.92 -12.56
CA SER A 4 6.93 -15.79 -14.02
C SER A 4 8.20 -15.09 -14.53
N ILE A 5 8.63 -14.02 -13.85
CA ILE A 5 9.88 -13.33 -14.21
C ILE A 5 11.07 -14.27 -14.04
N ARG A 6 11.16 -15.00 -12.93
CA ARG A 6 12.23 -15.97 -12.66
C ARG A 6 12.28 -17.11 -13.67
N SER A 7 11.13 -17.63 -14.09
CA SER A 7 11.08 -18.72 -15.08
C SER A 7 11.55 -18.28 -16.47
N HIS A 8 11.24 -17.04 -16.86
CA HIS A 8 11.61 -16.51 -18.17
C HIS A 8 13.01 -15.88 -18.21
N GLN A 9 13.52 -15.40 -17.07
CA GLN A 9 14.79 -14.70 -16.96
C GLN A 9 15.61 -15.23 -15.76
N PRO A 10 16.07 -16.50 -15.80
CA PRO A 10 16.77 -17.14 -14.69
C PRO A 10 18.13 -16.52 -14.36
N TRP A 11 18.67 -15.67 -15.24
CA TRP A 11 19.92 -14.94 -15.02
C TRP A 11 19.78 -13.70 -14.12
N LEU A 12 18.54 -13.28 -13.79
CA LEU A 12 18.33 -12.17 -12.87
C LEU A 12 18.71 -12.59 -11.44
N PRO A 13 19.29 -11.69 -10.64
CA PRO A 13 19.72 -11.98 -9.27
C PRO A 13 18.53 -11.96 -8.29
N ILE A 14 17.55 -12.84 -8.51
CA ILE A 14 16.34 -12.97 -7.68
C ILE A 14 16.49 -14.19 -6.79
N THR A 15 16.68 -13.96 -5.49
CA THR A 15 16.81 -15.03 -4.50
C THR A 15 15.44 -15.55 -4.03
N LYS A 16 15.42 -16.64 -3.24
CA LYS A 16 14.16 -17.12 -2.65
C LYS A 16 13.68 -16.17 -1.55
N GLU A 17 14.64 -15.56 -0.86
CA GLU A 17 14.45 -14.57 0.19
C GLU A 17 13.80 -13.31 -0.41
N ASP A 18 14.25 -12.84 -1.59
CA ASP A 18 13.61 -11.72 -2.29
C ASP A 18 12.13 -11.98 -2.58
N VAL A 19 11.81 -13.19 -3.07
CA VAL A 19 10.42 -13.59 -3.34
C VAL A 19 9.59 -13.64 -2.07
N LEU A 20 10.17 -14.12 -0.96
CA LEU A 20 9.49 -14.15 0.34
C LEU A 20 9.23 -12.73 0.85
N CYS A 21 10.23 -11.85 0.81
CA CYS A 21 10.11 -10.44 1.19
C CYS A 21 9.01 -9.72 0.41
N ILE A 22 8.96 -9.93 -0.92
CA ILE A 22 7.91 -9.34 -1.77
C ILE A 22 6.52 -9.85 -1.39
N LYS A 23 6.38 -11.14 -1.06
CA LYS A 23 5.10 -11.70 -0.61
C LYS A 23 4.66 -11.13 0.73
N ILE A 24 5.59 -11.00 1.69
CA ILE A 24 5.31 -10.41 3.00
C ILE A 24 4.93 -8.95 2.83
N ALA A 25 5.69 -8.18 2.05
CA ALA A 25 5.37 -6.79 1.76
C ALA A 25 3.99 -6.65 1.09
N GLY A 26 3.68 -7.49 0.10
CA GLY A 26 2.36 -7.50 -0.54
C GLY A 26 1.23 -7.85 0.43
N LEU A 27 1.45 -8.77 1.38
CA LEU A 27 0.47 -9.10 2.42
C LEU A 27 0.29 -7.95 3.43
N CYS A 28 1.36 -7.20 3.70
CA CYS A 28 1.41 -6.19 4.75
C CYS A 28 1.21 -4.75 4.27
N HIS A 29 1.05 -4.51 2.96
CA HIS A 29 1.03 -3.15 2.40
C HIS A 29 -0.14 -2.28 2.90
N ASP A 30 -1.25 -2.92 3.29
CA ASP A 30 -2.48 -2.27 3.74
C ASP A 30 -2.71 -2.33 5.26
N LEU A 31 -1.74 -2.78 6.06
CA LEU A 31 -1.87 -2.87 7.53
C LEU A 31 -2.20 -1.54 8.21
N GLY A 32 -1.84 -0.43 7.57
CA GLY A 32 -2.02 0.93 8.08
C GLY A 32 -3.37 1.55 7.76
N HIS A 33 -4.26 0.87 7.04
CA HIS A 33 -5.61 1.39 6.84
C HIS A 33 -6.38 1.47 8.16
N GLY A 34 -6.99 2.64 8.40
CA GLY A 34 -7.92 2.83 9.52
C GLY A 34 -9.36 2.49 9.12
N PRO A 35 -10.34 2.82 9.98
CA PRO A 35 -11.75 2.57 9.71
C PRO A 35 -12.21 3.20 8.39
N PHE A 36 -12.93 2.43 7.59
CA PHE A 36 -13.42 2.82 6.26
C PHE A 36 -12.29 3.21 5.29
N SER A 37 -11.11 2.62 5.44
CA SER A 37 -9.96 2.72 4.53
C SER A 37 -9.59 4.17 4.19
N HIS A 38 -9.84 4.62 2.96
CA HIS A 38 -9.45 5.94 2.47
C HIS A 38 -10.22 7.12 3.11
N VAL A 39 -11.31 6.84 3.83
CA VAL A 39 -12.00 7.87 4.61
C VAL A 39 -11.09 8.34 5.75
N PHE A 40 -10.36 7.44 6.39
CA PHE A 40 -9.57 7.73 7.57
C PHE A 40 -8.31 8.57 7.27
N ASP A 41 -7.48 8.11 6.34
CA ASP A 41 -6.21 8.76 5.98
C ASP A 41 -6.38 9.95 5.00
N GLY A 42 -7.53 10.05 4.34
CA GLY A 42 -7.87 11.19 3.49
C GLY A 42 -8.75 12.22 4.20
N LEU A 43 -10.06 12.03 4.08
CA LEU A 43 -11.06 13.02 4.50
C LEU A 43 -11.00 13.34 5.99
N PHE A 44 -10.88 12.32 6.83
CA PHE A 44 -10.91 12.48 8.28
C PHE A 44 -9.68 13.22 8.80
N LEU A 45 -8.47 12.89 8.32
CA LEU A 45 -7.26 13.67 8.64
C LEU A 45 -7.41 15.16 8.31
N ASP A 46 -7.93 15.47 7.13
CA ASP A 46 -8.14 16.86 6.71
C ASP A 46 -9.12 17.59 7.62
N GLN A 47 -10.16 16.91 8.09
CA GLN A 47 -11.09 17.48 9.05
C GLN A 47 -10.46 17.67 10.42
N LEU A 48 -9.65 16.72 10.92
CA LEU A 48 -8.91 16.87 12.17
C LEU A 48 -8.00 18.11 12.14
N ARG A 49 -7.32 18.36 11.00
CA ARG A 49 -6.50 19.58 10.79
C ARG A 49 -7.35 20.84 10.80
N LYS A 50 -8.48 20.86 10.08
CA LYS A 50 -9.40 22.01 10.04
C LYS A 50 -9.96 22.36 11.42
N LYS A 51 -10.23 21.33 12.23
CA LYS A 51 -10.72 21.47 13.62
C LYS A 51 -9.61 21.73 14.64
N LYS A 52 -8.33 21.80 14.22
CA LYS A 52 -7.16 21.99 15.08
C LYS A 52 -7.01 20.92 16.18
N LEU A 53 -7.49 19.71 15.91
CA LEU A 53 -7.34 18.57 16.82
C LEU A 53 -5.97 17.88 16.67
N ILE A 54 -5.30 18.10 15.55
CA ILE A 54 -3.92 17.68 15.26
C ILE A 54 -3.12 18.86 14.72
N SER A 55 -1.78 18.78 14.81
CA SER A 55 -0.89 19.81 14.26
C SER A 55 -0.99 19.88 12.73
N GLN A 56 -0.88 21.10 12.18
CA GLN A 56 -0.82 21.30 10.73
C GLN A 56 0.43 20.69 10.08
N SER A 57 1.49 20.49 10.85
CA SER A 57 2.70 19.80 10.41
C SER A 57 2.58 18.27 10.46
N PHE A 58 1.53 17.74 11.10
CA PHE A 58 1.35 16.30 11.22
C PHE A 58 0.96 15.69 9.88
N LYS A 59 1.81 14.78 9.41
CA LYS A 59 1.61 13.99 8.19
C LYS A 59 1.36 12.55 8.59
N TRP A 60 0.36 11.96 7.99
CA TRP A 60 0.02 10.56 8.10
C TRP A 60 -0.47 10.09 6.74
N SER A 61 -0.11 8.86 6.40
CA SER A 61 -0.64 8.12 5.26
C SER A 61 -0.79 6.66 5.68
N HIS A 62 -1.65 5.91 4.99
CA HIS A 62 -1.79 4.49 5.31
C HIS A 62 -0.48 3.72 5.06
N GLU A 63 0.38 4.14 4.12
CA GLU A 63 1.70 3.52 3.91
C GLU A 63 2.62 3.71 5.12
N GLN A 64 2.62 4.90 5.75
CA GLN A 64 3.33 5.13 7.02
C GLN A 64 2.79 4.19 8.11
N GLY A 65 1.46 4.13 8.22
CA GLY A 65 0.80 3.25 9.18
C GLY A 65 1.09 1.78 8.95
N SER A 66 1.23 1.34 7.69
CA SER A 66 1.54 -0.05 7.36
C SER A 66 2.95 -0.41 7.79
N VAL A 67 3.93 0.49 7.60
CA VAL A 67 5.30 0.30 8.08
C VAL A 67 5.34 0.27 9.62
N ASP A 68 4.67 1.21 10.28
CA ASP A 68 4.64 1.29 11.75
C ASP A 68 3.93 0.07 12.37
N MET A 69 2.82 -0.36 11.78
CA MET A 69 2.07 -1.54 12.21
C MET A 69 2.85 -2.82 11.93
N PHE A 70 3.60 -2.89 10.83
CA PHE A 70 4.49 -4.02 10.54
C PHE A 70 5.58 -4.17 11.61
N ASP A 71 6.21 -3.06 12.01
CA ASP A 71 7.18 -3.05 13.12
C ASP A 71 6.54 -3.49 14.44
N PHE A 72 5.36 -2.95 14.74
CA PHE A 72 4.61 -3.32 15.93
C PHE A 72 4.25 -4.80 15.94
N LEU A 73 3.80 -5.35 14.81
CA LEU A 73 3.45 -6.76 14.65
C LEU A 73 4.65 -7.67 14.94
N LEU A 74 5.83 -7.34 14.40
CA LEU A 74 7.04 -8.12 14.66
C LEU A 74 7.45 -8.08 16.14
N ALA A 75 7.42 -6.88 16.75
CA ALA A 75 7.81 -6.69 18.13
C ALA A 75 6.86 -7.37 19.13
N GLU A 76 5.55 -7.13 18.99
CA GLU A 76 4.52 -7.64 19.92
C GLU A 76 4.43 -9.16 19.90
N ASN A 77 4.60 -9.77 18.73
CA ASN A 77 4.56 -11.23 18.57
C ASN A 77 5.93 -11.90 18.75
N MET A 78 6.98 -11.14 19.11
CA MET A 78 8.35 -11.61 19.27
C MET A 78 8.86 -12.40 18.03
N ILE A 79 8.51 -11.92 16.83
CA ILE A 79 8.93 -12.55 15.58
C ILE A 79 10.36 -12.12 15.26
N CYS A 80 11.30 -13.04 15.44
CA CYS A 80 12.68 -12.91 15.01
C CYS A 80 12.78 -13.33 13.54
N VAL A 81 13.14 -12.41 12.64
CA VAL A 81 13.18 -12.70 11.19
C VAL A 81 14.36 -13.62 10.83
N GLU A 82 15.41 -13.60 11.65
CA GLU A 82 16.59 -14.44 11.53
C GLU A 82 16.27 -15.93 11.68
N ASP A 83 15.24 -16.28 12.46
CA ASP A 83 14.76 -17.67 12.62
C ASP A 83 14.25 -18.26 11.29
N TYR A 84 13.87 -17.38 10.35
CA TYR A 84 13.40 -17.73 9.01
C TYR A 84 14.48 -17.54 7.94
N GLY A 85 15.73 -17.27 8.34
CA GLY A 85 16.85 -17.04 7.43
C GLY A 85 16.84 -15.67 6.75
N LEU A 86 16.05 -14.72 7.26
CA LEU A 86 16.02 -13.34 6.78
C LEU A 86 16.94 -12.46 7.62
N THR A 87 17.34 -11.34 7.06
CA THR A 87 18.24 -10.36 7.69
C THR A 87 17.51 -9.06 8.01
N GLN A 88 18.11 -8.21 8.84
CA GLN A 88 17.60 -6.86 9.04
C GLN A 88 17.53 -6.03 7.75
N GLN A 89 18.40 -6.32 6.77
CA GLN A 89 18.32 -5.68 5.45
C GLN A 89 17.06 -6.08 4.69
N ASP A 90 16.57 -7.31 4.89
CA ASP A 90 15.32 -7.79 4.31
C ASP A 90 14.10 -7.11 4.94
N VAL A 91 14.16 -6.83 6.24
CA VAL A 91 13.14 -6.02 6.92
C VAL A 91 13.06 -4.62 6.34
N ILE A 92 14.21 -3.98 6.10
CA ILE A 92 14.24 -2.66 5.45
C ILE A 92 13.67 -2.76 4.03
N PHE A 93 14.04 -3.79 3.28
CA PHE A 93 13.50 -4.02 1.94
C PHE A 93 11.98 -4.17 1.93
N MET A 94 11.40 -4.96 2.85
CA MET A 94 9.95 -5.11 2.99
C MET A 94 9.25 -3.77 3.27
N LYS A 95 9.82 -2.95 4.16
CA LYS A 95 9.26 -1.62 4.46
C LYS A 95 9.35 -0.66 3.27
N GLU A 96 10.46 -0.67 2.53
CA GLU A 96 10.62 0.15 1.33
C GLU A 96 9.63 -0.26 0.22
N LEU A 97 9.31 -1.56 0.10
CA LEU A 97 8.29 -2.06 -0.81
C LEU A 97 6.88 -1.59 -0.45
N ILE A 98 6.54 -1.60 0.84
CA ILE A 98 5.25 -1.10 1.35
C ILE A 98 5.15 0.41 1.11
N TRP A 99 6.22 1.14 1.45
CA TRP A 99 6.31 2.59 1.28
C TRP A 99 6.31 3.04 -0.19
N GLY A 100 6.74 2.18 -1.11
CA GLY A 100 6.89 2.52 -2.55
C GLY A 100 8.19 3.27 -2.87
N GLY A 101 9.24 3.12 -2.05
CA GLY A 101 10.52 3.78 -2.30
C GLY A 101 11.41 3.91 -1.06
N PRO A 102 12.43 4.79 -1.10
CA PRO A 102 13.30 5.05 0.05
C PRO A 102 12.49 5.52 1.25
N LEU A 103 12.75 4.92 2.42
CA LEU A 103 12.10 5.35 3.66
C LEU A 103 12.45 6.80 4.01
N PRO A 104 11.56 7.55 4.70
CA PRO A 104 11.81 8.95 5.07
C PRO A 104 13.11 9.19 5.83
N SER A 105 13.56 8.20 6.62
CA SER A 105 14.81 8.24 7.39
C SER A 105 16.08 8.01 6.57
N SER A 106 15.96 7.69 5.28
CA SER A 106 17.06 7.23 4.43
C SER A 106 17.59 8.28 3.44
N ASN A 107 17.18 9.54 3.56
CA ASN A 107 17.62 10.66 2.70
C ASN A 107 17.49 10.37 1.19
N GLY A 108 16.45 9.63 0.79
CA GLY A 108 16.20 9.28 -0.61
C GLY A 108 17.03 8.10 -1.15
N VAL A 109 17.78 7.40 -0.29
CA VAL A 109 18.59 6.23 -0.68
C VAL A 109 17.92 4.93 -0.27
N LEU A 110 17.82 3.98 -1.20
CA LEU A 110 17.37 2.61 -0.90
C LEU A 110 18.47 1.88 -0.13
N ARG A 111 18.07 1.14 0.91
CA ARG A 111 18.98 0.36 1.75
C ARG A 111 18.68 -1.14 1.67
N GLY A 112 17.45 -1.53 1.36
CA GLY A 112 17.05 -2.93 1.25
C GLY A 112 17.75 -3.63 0.08
N ARG A 113 17.56 -3.11 -1.13
CA ARG A 113 18.19 -3.58 -2.39
C ARG A 113 18.69 -2.37 -3.19
N PRO A 114 19.87 -1.82 -2.85
CA PRO A 114 20.36 -0.59 -3.48
C PRO A 114 20.87 -0.79 -4.92
N SER A 115 21.15 -2.03 -5.32
CA SER A 115 21.80 -2.30 -6.59
C SER A 115 20.87 -2.03 -7.78
N ARG A 116 21.38 -1.36 -8.82
CA ARG A 116 20.62 -1.04 -10.05
C ARG A 116 19.98 -2.25 -10.73
N ASN A 117 20.60 -3.41 -10.61
CA ASN A 117 20.13 -4.69 -11.15
C ASN A 117 19.04 -5.36 -10.28
N GLN A 118 18.64 -4.75 -9.17
CA GLN A 118 17.56 -5.20 -8.29
C GLN A 118 16.44 -4.15 -8.17
N ARG A 119 16.58 -3.00 -8.85
CA ARG A 119 15.62 -1.89 -8.76
C ARG A 119 14.19 -2.30 -9.16
N PHE A 120 14.05 -3.15 -10.16
CA PHE A 120 12.77 -3.69 -10.62
C PHE A 120 11.96 -4.42 -9.55
N LEU A 121 12.59 -4.89 -8.46
CA LEU A 121 11.86 -5.54 -7.37
C LEU A 121 10.89 -4.56 -6.69
N TYR A 122 11.22 -3.25 -6.70
CA TYR A 122 10.37 -2.20 -6.14
C TYR A 122 9.16 -1.85 -7.02
N ASP A 123 9.12 -2.32 -8.27
CA ASP A 123 7.99 -2.08 -9.18
C ASP A 123 6.80 -3.03 -8.92
N ILE A 124 6.94 -3.97 -8.00
CA ILE A 124 5.99 -5.08 -7.84
C ILE A 124 4.82 -4.72 -6.92
N VAL A 125 5.10 -4.28 -5.69
CA VAL A 125 4.07 -4.08 -4.64
C VAL A 125 3.46 -2.68 -4.71
N ASN A 126 4.29 -1.65 -4.68
CA ASN A 126 3.87 -0.26 -4.79
C ASN A 126 4.80 0.45 -5.79
N ASN A 127 4.32 0.59 -7.02
CA ASN A 127 5.12 1.11 -8.12
C ASN A 127 4.98 2.63 -8.21
N ALA A 128 5.85 3.36 -7.52
CA ALA A 128 5.86 4.83 -7.58
C ALA A 128 6.27 5.41 -8.93
N HIS A 129 6.91 4.62 -9.81
CA HIS A 129 7.38 5.09 -11.12
C HIS A 129 6.24 5.15 -12.16
N SER A 130 5.54 4.03 -12.36
CA SER A 130 4.48 3.94 -13.38
C SER A 130 3.07 3.91 -12.80
N GLY A 131 2.93 3.60 -11.50
CA GLY A 131 1.63 3.36 -10.86
C GLY A 131 0.95 2.07 -11.30
N LEU A 132 1.65 1.14 -11.96
CA LEU A 132 1.15 -0.20 -12.31
C LEU A 132 1.86 -1.25 -11.44
N ASP A 133 1.14 -1.77 -10.45
CA ASP A 133 1.60 -2.73 -9.44
C ASP A 133 0.55 -3.80 -9.18
N VAL A 134 0.93 -4.84 -8.43
CA VAL A 134 0.03 -5.97 -8.16
C VAL A 134 -1.12 -5.63 -7.21
N ASP A 135 -0.97 -4.60 -6.37
CA ASP A 135 -2.05 -4.04 -5.54
C ASP A 135 -3.23 -3.63 -6.44
N LYS A 136 -2.98 -2.78 -7.42
CA LYS A 136 -4.00 -2.33 -8.38
C LYS A 136 -4.63 -3.46 -9.16
N LEU A 137 -3.81 -4.39 -9.64
CA LEU A 137 -4.33 -5.53 -10.39
C LEU A 137 -5.25 -6.41 -9.52
N ASP A 138 -4.97 -6.57 -8.23
CA ASP A 138 -5.85 -7.32 -7.31
C ASP A 138 -7.16 -6.58 -7.08
N TYR A 139 -7.11 -5.31 -6.64
CA TYR A 139 -8.35 -4.61 -6.29
C TYR A 139 -9.23 -4.32 -7.51
N PHE A 140 -8.67 -4.15 -8.73
CA PHE A 140 -9.49 -4.07 -9.94
C PHE A 140 -10.35 -5.32 -10.10
N MET A 141 -9.77 -6.51 -9.93
CA MET A 141 -10.51 -7.77 -10.05
C MET A 141 -11.53 -7.92 -8.91
N ARG A 142 -11.10 -7.66 -7.69
CA ARG A 142 -11.91 -7.81 -6.48
C ARG A 142 -13.09 -6.84 -6.48
N ASP A 143 -12.85 -5.57 -6.74
CA ASP A 143 -13.89 -4.55 -6.64
C ASP A 143 -14.88 -4.67 -7.78
N SER A 144 -14.42 -4.98 -9.00
CA SER A 144 -15.31 -5.30 -10.11
C SER A 144 -16.23 -6.47 -9.80
N LEU A 145 -15.72 -7.53 -9.14
CA LEU A 145 -16.52 -8.67 -8.73
C LEU A 145 -17.60 -8.30 -7.71
N HIS A 146 -17.24 -7.54 -6.66
CA HIS A 146 -18.16 -7.23 -5.56
C HIS A 146 -19.14 -6.09 -5.86
N THR A 147 -18.75 -5.13 -6.72
CA THR A 147 -19.59 -4.00 -7.11
C THR A 147 -20.45 -4.29 -8.34
N GLY A 148 -20.11 -5.33 -9.11
CA GLY A 148 -20.70 -5.61 -10.42
C GLY A 148 -20.23 -4.67 -11.54
N ALA A 149 -19.29 -3.74 -11.25
CA ALA A 149 -18.65 -2.93 -12.27
C ALA A 149 -17.79 -3.82 -13.18
N LYS A 150 -17.96 -3.71 -14.51
CA LYS A 150 -17.20 -4.55 -15.43
C LYS A 150 -15.74 -4.13 -15.47
N MET A 151 -14.85 -5.05 -15.09
CA MET A 151 -13.42 -4.93 -15.39
C MET A 151 -13.21 -5.13 -16.88
N SER A 152 -12.24 -4.40 -17.43
CA SER A 152 -11.89 -4.49 -18.84
C SER A 152 -10.44 -4.92 -19.09
N CYS A 153 -9.61 -5.04 -18.05
CA CYS A 153 -8.20 -5.43 -18.14
C CYS A 153 -7.99 -6.95 -17.92
N ASP A 154 -7.09 -7.56 -18.69
CA ASP A 154 -6.59 -8.93 -18.43
C ASP A 154 -5.32 -8.87 -17.57
N THR A 155 -5.51 -9.02 -16.26
CA THR A 155 -4.43 -8.94 -15.26
C THR A 155 -3.45 -10.11 -15.39
N ASP A 156 -3.94 -11.31 -15.68
CA ASP A 156 -3.13 -12.52 -15.88
C ASP A 156 -2.18 -12.36 -17.06
N LEU A 157 -2.66 -11.78 -18.17
CA LEU A 157 -1.86 -11.51 -19.34
C LEU A 157 -0.71 -10.54 -19.01
N LEU A 158 -0.97 -9.46 -18.27
CA LEU A 158 0.07 -8.52 -17.82
C LEU A 158 1.10 -9.23 -16.94
N ILE A 159 0.65 -9.96 -15.91
CA ILE A 159 1.51 -10.66 -14.96
C ILE A 159 2.42 -11.70 -15.64
N ARG A 160 1.90 -12.46 -16.61
CA ARG A 160 2.66 -13.51 -17.32
C ARG A 160 3.68 -12.93 -18.31
N ASN A 161 3.36 -11.79 -18.92
CA ASN A 161 4.20 -11.18 -19.95
C ASN A 161 5.18 -10.13 -19.42
N ALA A 162 5.11 -9.76 -18.13
CA ALA A 162 6.10 -8.90 -17.50
C ALA A 162 7.53 -9.46 -17.67
N ARG A 163 8.47 -8.59 -18.04
CA ARG A 163 9.90 -8.85 -18.18
C ARG A 163 10.70 -7.76 -17.48
N VAL A 164 11.97 -8.01 -17.24
CA VAL A 164 12.90 -7.04 -16.66
C VAL A 164 13.93 -6.67 -17.70
N LEU A 165 14.07 -5.38 -17.98
CA LEU A 165 15.06 -4.83 -18.90
C LEU A 165 15.73 -3.61 -18.26
N VAL A 166 16.89 -3.25 -18.78
CA VAL A 166 17.56 -1.99 -18.42
C VAL A 166 16.78 -0.85 -19.08
N ASP A 167 16.38 0.13 -18.29
CA ASP A 167 15.87 1.39 -18.82
C ASP A 167 17.04 2.18 -19.41
N ARG A 168 16.97 2.44 -20.72
CA ARG A 168 18.01 3.19 -21.46
C ARG A 168 17.84 4.69 -21.34
N GLU A 169 16.67 5.16 -20.91
CA GLU A 169 16.38 6.57 -20.69
C GLU A 169 16.79 7.00 -19.27
N ASP A 170 16.94 6.04 -18.35
CA ASP A 170 17.47 6.25 -17.01
C ASP A 170 19.00 6.41 -17.02
N PRO A 171 19.55 7.56 -16.55
CA PRO A 171 20.99 7.78 -16.45
C PRO A 171 21.74 6.74 -15.61
N ASP A 172 21.06 6.13 -14.63
CA ASP A 172 21.64 5.13 -13.74
C ASP A 172 21.54 3.70 -14.32
N GLU A 173 20.92 3.55 -15.49
CA GLU A 173 20.67 2.27 -16.17
C GLU A 173 19.99 1.25 -15.25
N ASN A 174 18.99 1.69 -14.47
CA ASN A 174 18.28 0.79 -13.57
C ASN A 174 17.51 -0.26 -14.36
N MET A 175 17.45 -1.47 -13.81
CA MET A 175 16.56 -2.50 -14.31
C MET A 175 15.14 -2.22 -13.82
N VAL A 176 14.17 -2.26 -14.73
CA VAL A 176 12.75 -1.99 -14.43
C VAL A 176 11.86 -3.08 -15.01
N VAL A 177 10.63 -3.20 -14.49
CA VAL A 177 9.63 -4.07 -15.09
C VAL A 177 9.09 -3.43 -16.38
N CYS A 178 9.17 -4.17 -17.47
CA CYS A 178 8.68 -3.81 -18.79
C CYS A 178 7.64 -4.80 -19.31
N PHE A 179 6.85 -4.36 -20.28
CA PHE A 179 5.88 -5.18 -20.99
C PHE A 179 6.18 -5.20 -22.50
N PRO A 180 5.85 -6.28 -23.22
CA PRO A 180 6.02 -6.35 -24.67
C PRO A 180 5.31 -5.21 -25.42
N GLU A 181 5.92 -4.75 -26.52
CA GLU A 181 5.41 -3.67 -27.39
C GLU A 181 3.99 -3.90 -27.95
N LYS A 182 3.52 -5.15 -27.96
CA LYS A 182 2.15 -5.52 -28.36
C LYS A 182 1.08 -5.33 -27.26
N LEU A 183 1.48 -5.11 -26.01
CA LEU A 183 0.58 -4.95 -24.85
C LEU A 183 0.24 -3.52 -24.40
N PRO A 184 0.63 -2.40 -25.06
CA PRO A 184 0.19 -1.06 -24.64
C PRO A 184 -1.33 -0.92 -24.49
N GLY A 185 -2.11 -1.56 -25.37
CA GLY A 185 -3.57 -1.55 -25.26
C GLY A 185 -4.09 -2.13 -23.95
N GLN A 186 -3.46 -3.18 -23.43
CA GLN A 186 -3.84 -3.83 -22.16
C GLN A 186 -3.45 -2.97 -20.96
N ILE A 187 -2.28 -2.32 -21.02
CA ILE A 187 -1.85 -1.35 -20.00
C ILE A 187 -2.80 -0.17 -19.94
N MET A 188 -3.15 0.41 -21.09
CA MET A 188 -4.14 1.50 -21.17
C MET A 188 -5.50 1.05 -20.62
N GLN A 189 -5.88 -0.20 -20.84
CA GLN A 189 -7.12 -0.76 -20.31
C GLN A 189 -7.10 -0.91 -18.78
N ALA A 190 -5.93 -1.18 -18.17
CA ALA A 190 -5.77 -1.17 -16.71
C ALA A 190 -6.03 0.23 -16.14
N PHE A 191 -5.41 1.26 -16.71
CA PHE A 191 -5.65 2.65 -16.30
C PHE A 191 -7.08 3.13 -16.58
N ARG A 192 -7.69 2.66 -17.66
CA ARG A 192 -9.11 2.91 -17.93
C ARG A 192 -10.02 2.25 -16.92
N THR A 193 -9.75 1.00 -16.54
CA THR A 193 -10.48 0.29 -15.47
C THR A 193 -10.39 1.09 -14.17
N ARG A 194 -9.20 1.56 -13.79
CA ARG A 194 -9.01 2.42 -12.63
C ARG A 194 -9.89 3.67 -12.69
N TYR A 195 -9.85 4.39 -13.81
CA TYR A 195 -10.66 5.59 -13.99
C TYR A 195 -12.16 5.29 -13.87
N GLU A 196 -12.64 4.22 -14.51
CA GLU A 196 -14.04 3.80 -14.46
C GLU A 196 -14.49 3.43 -13.04
N LEU A 197 -13.67 2.69 -12.27
CA LEU A 197 -13.94 2.38 -10.86
C LEU A 197 -13.98 3.64 -9.98
N HIS A 198 -13.05 4.57 -10.17
CA HIS A 198 -13.08 5.85 -9.46
C HIS A 198 -14.37 6.64 -9.75
N GLN A 199 -14.79 6.73 -11.01
CA GLN A 199 -15.99 7.49 -11.37
C GLN A 199 -17.29 6.83 -10.92
N SER A 200 -17.39 5.50 -11.05
CA SER A 200 -18.65 4.77 -10.82
C SER A 200 -18.82 4.28 -9.39
N VAL A 201 -17.73 3.97 -8.69
CA VAL A 201 -17.76 3.37 -7.35
C VAL A 201 -17.18 4.33 -6.32
N TYR A 202 -15.87 4.58 -6.35
CA TYR A 202 -15.17 5.23 -5.23
C TYR A 202 -15.59 6.70 -5.03
N GLN A 203 -15.87 7.42 -6.12
CA GLN A 203 -16.31 8.82 -6.07
C GLN A 203 -17.82 8.97 -6.27
N HIS A 204 -18.59 7.89 -6.20
CA HIS A 204 -20.03 7.97 -6.31
C HIS A 204 -20.60 8.92 -5.23
N LYS A 205 -21.44 9.87 -5.63
CA LYS A 205 -21.96 10.93 -4.75
C LYS A 205 -22.58 10.42 -3.45
N GLY A 206 -23.25 9.28 -3.49
CA GLY A 206 -23.85 8.66 -2.30
C GLY A 206 -22.80 8.11 -1.33
N VAL A 207 -21.74 7.49 -1.86
CA VAL A 207 -20.60 7.00 -1.06
C VAL A 207 -19.91 8.20 -0.41
N ARG A 208 -19.58 9.22 -1.20
CA ARG A 208 -18.93 10.45 -0.70
C ARG A 208 -19.75 11.17 0.37
N ALA A 209 -21.08 11.22 0.22
CA ALA A 209 -21.95 11.80 1.24
C ALA A 209 -21.86 11.02 2.57
N ILE A 210 -21.88 9.69 2.51
CA ILE A 210 -21.71 8.83 3.69
C ILE A 210 -20.32 9.02 4.28
N ASP A 211 -19.25 9.08 3.48
CA ASP A 211 -17.88 9.32 3.97
C ASP A 211 -17.80 10.60 4.81
N TYR A 212 -18.42 11.71 4.35
CA TYR A 212 -18.46 12.96 5.10
C TYR A 212 -19.24 12.82 6.40
N MET A 213 -20.38 12.13 6.39
CA MET A 213 -21.16 11.85 7.60
C MET A 213 -20.36 11.01 8.61
N LEU A 214 -19.62 10.01 8.14
CA LEU A 214 -18.74 9.20 8.98
C LEU A 214 -17.64 10.05 9.62
N CYS A 215 -17.01 10.95 8.84
CA CYS A 215 -16.05 11.90 9.40
C CYS A 215 -16.68 12.77 10.49
N ASP A 216 -17.87 13.33 10.27
CA ASP A 216 -18.55 14.16 11.25
C ASP A 216 -18.84 13.38 12.55
N ILE A 217 -19.30 12.13 12.44
CA ILE A 217 -19.51 11.23 13.58
C ILE A 217 -18.22 11.01 14.36
N LEU A 218 -17.12 10.65 13.68
CA LEU A 218 -15.83 10.38 14.32
C LEU A 218 -15.23 11.63 14.98
N ILE A 219 -15.41 12.81 14.38
CA ILE A 219 -14.97 14.09 14.99
C ILE A 219 -15.79 14.38 16.25
N SER A 220 -17.11 14.24 16.18
CA SER A 220 -17.98 14.44 17.34
C SER A 220 -17.68 13.46 18.47
N ALA A 221 -17.29 12.23 18.16
CA ALA A 221 -16.92 11.21 19.14
C ALA A 221 -15.51 11.38 19.72
N ASN A 222 -14.67 12.25 19.16
CA ASN A 222 -13.22 12.31 19.44
C ASN A 222 -12.86 12.41 20.93
N ASP A 223 -13.56 13.27 21.69
CA ASP A 223 -13.26 13.51 23.10
C ASP A 223 -14.03 12.57 24.05
N HIS A 224 -14.98 11.81 23.53
CA HIS A 224 -15.83 10.90 24.30
C HIS A 224 -15.36 9.45 24.22
N LEU A 225 -14.85 9.03 23.06
CA LEU A 225 -14.37 7.67 22.85
C LEU A 225 -12.88 7.57 23.16
N ARG A 226 -12.52 6.59 24.00
CA ARG A 226 -11.12 6.24 24.26
C ARG A 226 -10.85 4.80 23.89
N ILE A 227 -9.78 4.58 23.14
CA ILE A 227 -9.31 3.25 22.76
C ILE A 227 -7.90 3.10 23.33
N LYS A 228 -7.73 2.14 24.26
CA LYS A 228 -6.49 1.97 25.02
C LYS A 228 -5.97 3.30 25.61
N GLY A 229 -6.89 4.11 26.13
CA GLY A 229 -6.60 5.42 26.74
C GLY A 229 -6.38 6.58 25.76
N LYS A 230 -6.24 6.34 24.46
CA LYS A 230 -6.04 7.36 23.43
C LYS A 230 -7.37 7.88 22.87
N ARG A 231 -7.42 9.18 22.56
CA ARG A 231 -8.50 9.77 21.76
C ARG A 231 -8.38 9.37 20.30
N ILE A 232 -9.44 9.52 19.52
CA ILE A 232 -9.45 9.20 18.09
C ILE A 232 -8.36 9.98 17.35
N SER A 233 -8.20 11.28 17.62
CA SER A 233 -7.20 12.15 16.99
C SER A 233 -5.75 11.80 17.34
N GLU A 234 -5.54 11.01 18.39
CA GLU A 234 -4.21 10.63 18.90
C GLU A 234 -3.85 9.19 18.53
N ILE A 235 -4.78 8.42 17.96
CA ILE A 235 -4.64 6.97 17.83
C ILE A 235 -3.50 6.55 16.90
N MET A 236 -3.23 7.37 15.89
CA MET A 236 -2.11 7.19 14.94
C MET A 236 -0.74 7.25 15.63
N SER A 237 -0.65 7.81 16.84
CA SER A 237 0.62 7.86 17.60
C SER A 237 0.93 6.57 18.36
N SER A 238 0.02 5.58 18.37
CA SER A 238 0.18 4.36 19.15
C SER A 238 -0.42 3.17 18.39
N MET A 239 0.46 2.32 17.84
CA MET A 239 0.03 1.12 17.12
C MET A 239 -0.73 0.14 18.03
N GLU A 240 -0.44 0.12 19.34
CA GLU A 240 -1.20 -0.65 20.34
C GLU A 240 -2.68 -0.24 20.40
N ALA A 241 -2.97 1.07 20.29
CA ALA A 241 -4.33 1.56 20.21
C ALA A 241 -4.90 1.40 18.79
N TYR A 242 -4.08 1.64 17.77
CA TYR A 242 -4.44 1.59 16.34
C TYR A 242 -4.95 0.21 15.91
N GLN A 243 -4.33 -0.88 16.37
CA GLN A 243 -4.79 -2.25 16.06
C GLN A 243 -6.22 -2.56 16.55
N HIS A 244 -6.77 -1.76 17.46
CA HIS A 244 -8.13 -1.89 17.96
C HIS A 244 -9.09 -0.83 17.37
N PHE A 245 -8.64 -0.11 16.35
CA PHE A 245 -9.36 0.96 15.70
C PHE A 245 -9.75 0.55 14.27
N ASP A 246 -10.88 -0.14 14.18
CA ASP A 246 -11.50 -0.60 12.94
C ASP A 246 -12.95 -0.11 12.83
N ASP A 247 -13.67 -0.54 11.79
CA ASP A 247 -15.05 -0.13 11.48
C ASP A 247 -16.04 -0.34 12.63
N ARG A 248 -15.72 -1.23 13.60
CA ARG A 248 -16.53 -1.42 14.82
C ARG A 248 -16.55 -0.18 15.71
N VAL A 249 -15.71 0.83 15.42
CA VAL A 249 -15.78 2.15 16.04
C VAL A 249 -17.20 2.73 15.99
N LEU A 250 -17.96 2.51 14.90
CA LEU A 250 -19.33 3.02 14.81
C LEU A 250 -20.25 2.43 15.86
N LEU A 251 -20.10 1.13 16.17
CA LEU A 251 -20.88 0.48 17.21
C LEU A 251 -20.58 1.10 18.58
N LYS A 252 -19.29 1.39 18.85
CA LYS A 252 -18.87 2.04 20.10
C LYS A 252 -19.36 3.49 20.23
N VAL A 253 -19.66 4.17 19.14
CA VAL A 253 -20.23 5.53 19.16
C VAL A 253 -21.75 5.50 19.40
N GLN A 254 -22.41 4.38 19.11
CA GLN A 254 -23.86 4.21 19.32
C GLN A 254 -24.22 3.83 20.76
N GLU A 255 -23.27 3.27 21.52
CA GLU A 255 -23.40 2.94 22.95
C GLU A 255 -23.38 4.19 23.85
#